data_AF-A0A6C0L493-F1
#
_entry.id   AF-A0A6C0L493-F1
#
_cell.length_a   1.000
_cell.length_b   1.000
_cell.length_c   1.000
_cell.angle_alpha   90.00
_cell.angle_beta   90.00
_cell.angle_gamma   90.00
#
_symmetry.space_group_name_H-M   'P 1'
#
loop_
_entity.id
_entity.type
_entity.pdbx_description
1 polymer ?
#
loop_
_entity_poly.entity_id
_entity_poly.type
_entity_poly.pdbx_seq_one_letter_code
_entity_poly.pdbx_strand_id
1 'polypeptide(L)'
;MKIKLFKKVLCIVRKKMYSNHRQSGRSRVNKVREGIKNRKTHVQQKRKTITAMDKLFLLQDELFRDGLNLGEYTKYIQEKINEEKYYYKALSEENVMQLKDRYLRLIQIENNRYNERGDEQQKKRKQRKIFREKKRKVIHEKKRELIHELLREIDKANSIGITHRAQLLSDDPDKWYHTKLLLFTGGRYIESHDKDWTKIYKKIVSPTVSSLFNLSNHQDLNQYVFQNHTS
;
A
#
# COMPACT_ATOMS: atom_id res chain seq x y z
N MET A 1 -18.14 48.64 -33.75
CA MET A 1 -17.78 49.67 -32.75
C MET A 1 -16.59 49.18 -31.91
N LYS A 2 -15.48 49.94 -31.95
CA LYS A 2 -14.41 50.16 -30.93
C LYS A 2 -13.86 48.91 -30.21
N ILE A 3 -12.71 48.35 -30.61
CA ILE A 3 -11.30 48.73 -30.30
C ILE A 3 -10.98 48.82 -28.79
N LYS A 4 -10.08 47.95 -28.31
CA LYS A 4 -8.87 48.20 -27.46
C LYS A 4 -8.33 46.82 -27.00
N LEU A 5 -7.31 46.21 -27.62
CA LEU A 5 -5.87 46.51 -27.55
C LEU A 5 -5.42 46.86 -26.13
N PHE A 6 -4.70 45.95 -25.46
CA PHE A 6 -3.47 46.30 -24.74
C PHE A 6 -2.60 45.05 -24.50
N LYS A 7 -1.50 44.97 -25.25
CA LYS A 7 -0.28 44.24 -24.88
C LYS A 7 0.29 44.84 -23.60
N LYS A 8 0.71 44.01 -22.64
CA LYS A 8 1.80 44.37 -21.73
C LYS A 8 2.70 43.17 -21.48
N VAL A 9 3.84 43.23 -22.16
CA VAL A 9 5.10 42.59 -21.78
C VAL A 9 5.52 43.15 -20.42
N LEU A 10 5.90 42.30 -19.46
CA LEU A 10 6.94 42.64 -18.48
C LEU A 10 7.45 41.41 -17.71
N CYS A 11 8.73 41.17 -17.97
CA CYS A 11 9.78 40.46 -17.23
C CYS A 11 9.47 39.81 -15.87
N ILE A 12 9.85 38.53 -15.85
CA ILE A 12 10.58 37.79 -14.81
C ILE A 12 11.26 38.69 -13.76
N VAL A 13 10.84 38.56 -12.50
CA VAL A 13 11.74 38.63 -11.34
C VAL A 13 11.39 37.49 -10.39
N ARG A 14 12.33 36.55 -10.26
CA ARG A 14 12.38 35.51 -9.23
C ARG A 14 12.30 36.12 -7.84
N LYS A 15 11.30 35.72 -7.06
CA LYS A 15 11.45 35.59 -5.59
C LYS A 15 11.01 34.19 -5.19
N LYS A 16 12.00 33.34 -4.93
CA LYS A 16 11.83 32.07 -4.23
C LYS A 16 11.34 32.40 -2.81
N MET A 17 10.05 32.24 -2.54
CA MET A 17 9.58 32.02 -1.19
C MET A 17 9.90 30.56 -0.84
N TYR A 18 10.95 30.38 -0.03
CA TYR A 18 11.21 29.13 0.65
C TYR A 18 10.06 28.88 1.63
N SER A 19 9.14 27.99 1.26
CA SER A 19 8.24 27.34 2.20
C SER A 19 9.08 26.39 3.06
N ASN A 20 9.42 26.83 4.26
CA ASN A 20 10.00 25.98 5.30
C ASN A 20 8.87 25.11 5.88
N HIS A 21 8.46 24.10 5.12
CA HIS A 21 7.68 23.00 5.68
C HIS A 21 8.61 22.22 6.59
N ARG A 22 8.39 22.35 7.91
CA ARG A 22 8.98 21.51 8.95
C ARG A 22 8.54 20.06 8.71
N GLN A 23 9.20 19.35 7.81
CA GLN A 23 9.15 17.90 7.74
C GLN A 23 10.12 17.35 8.79
N SER A 24 9.61 17.21 10.01
CA SER A 24 10.25 16.44 11.06
C SER A 24 10.26 14.96 10.66
N GLY A 25 11.46 14.42 10.48
CA GLY A 25 11.76 13.03 10.83
C GLY A 25 11.11 11.94 9.99
N ARG A 26 11.46 11.86 8.70
CA ARG A 26 11.62 10.59 7.97
C ARG A 26 12.41 10.82 6.69
N SER A 27 13.63 11.34 6.82
CA SER A 27 14.66 11.14 5.81
C SER A 27 14.88 9.62 5.74
N ARG A 28 14.31 8.98 4.72
CA ARG A 28 14.84 7.69 4.27
C ARG A 28 16.29 7.99 3.92
N VAL A 29 17.21 7.63 4.82
CA VAL A 29 18.60 7.44 4.47
C VAL A 29 18.55 6.29 3.47
N ASN A 30 18.44 6.62 2.18
CA ASN A 30 18.90 5.72 1.16
C ASN A 30 20.32 5.39 1.61
N LYS A 31 20.55 4.15 2.02
CA LYS A 31 21.90 3.62 2.15
C LYS A 31 22.53 3.93 0.80
N VAL A 32 23.31 4.99 0.75
CA VAL A 32 24.15 5.29 -0.40
C VAL A 32 25.05 4.08 -0.42
N ARG A 33 24.72 3.12 -1.27
CA ARG A 33 25.65 2.07 -1.64
C ARG A 33 26.79 2.88 -2.22
N GLU A 34 27.84 3.09 -1.43
CA GLU A 34 29.05 3.74 -1.90
C GLU A 34 29.36 3.05 -3.22
N GLY A 35 29.17 3.80 -4.29
CA GLY A 35 29.28 3.26 -5.62
C GLY A 35 30.66 2.64 -5.66
N ILE A 36 30.73 1.34 -5.91
CA ILE A 36 31.93 0.76 -6.50
C ILE A 36 32.27 1.74 -7.60
N LYS A 37 33.36 2.51 -7.41
CA LYS A 37 33.84 3.43 -8.41
C LYS A 37 34.22 2.53 -9.57
N ASN A 38 33.25 2.27 -10.45
CA ASN A 38 33.50 1.64 -11.72
C ASN A 38 34.48 2.61 -12.36
N ARG A 39 35.78 2.27 -12.31
CA ARG A 39 36.80 2.86 -13.17
C ARG A 39 36.10 2.99 -14.51
N LYS A 40 35.96 4.22 -15.02
CA LYS A 40 35.45 4.44 -16.37
C LYS A 40 36.48 3.81 -17.30
N THR A 41 36.43 2.48 -17.44
CA THR A 41 36.95 1.81 -18.60
C THR A 41 36.17 2.43 -19.72
N HIS A 42 36.89 3.06 -20.63
CA HIS A 42 36.36 3.53 -21.88
C HIS A 42 35.93 2.27 -22.65
N VAL A 43 34.84 1.64 -22.24
CA VAL A 43 34.26 0.50 -22.93
C VAL A 43 33.77 1.09 -24.23
N GLN A 44 34.60 1.00 -25.27
CA GLN A 44 34.17 1.22 -26.63
C GLN A 44 32.97 0.30 -26.83
N GLN A 45 31.76 0.87 -26.86
CA GLN A 45 30.58 0.11 -27.17
C GLN A 45 30.79 -0.43 -28.58
N LYS A 46 31.08 -1.74 -28.68
CA LYS A 46 31.15 -2.41 -29.98
C LYS A 46 29.82 -2.14 -30.68
N ARG A 47 29.89 -1.50 -31.86
CA ARG A 47 28.71 -1.28 -32.70
C ARG A 47 28.14 -2.65 -33.01
N LYS A 48 26.98 -2.98 -32.44
CA LYS A 48 26.25 -4.19 -32.82
C LYS A 48 25.76 -3.97 -34.25
N THR A 49 26.12 -4.88 -35.16
CA THR A 49 25.55 -4.92 -36.51
C THR A 49 24.08 -5.27 -36.38
N ILE A 50 23.21 -4.27 -36.52
CA ILE A 50 21.75 -4.45 -36.50
C ILE A 50 21.37 -5.13 -37.81
N THR A 51 20.81 -6.33 -37.74
CA THR A 51 20.32 -7.05 -38.91
C THR A 51 18.97 -6.49 -39.38
N ALA A 52 18.56 -6.82 -40.60
CA ALA A 52 17.25 -6.44 -41.12
C ALA A 52 16.10 -6.98 -40.22
N MET A 53 16.25 -8.21 -39.72
CA MET A 53 15.30 -8.83 -38.79
C MET A 53 15.21 -8.10 -37.45
N ASP A 54 16.32 -7.61 -36.91
CA ASP A 54 16.30 -6.84 -35.66
C ASP A 54 15.47 -5.55 -35.79
N LYS A 55 15.51 -4.90 -36.97
CA LYS A 55 14.67 -3.72 -37.24
C LYS A 55 13.19 -4.08 -37.35
N LEU A 56 12.86 -5.24 -37.94
CA LEU A 56 11.50 -5.76 -37.97
C LEU A 56 10.99 -6.10 -36.56
N PHE A 57 11.86 -6.62 -35.70
CA PHE A 57 11.53 -6.87 -34.30
C PHE A 57 11.27 -5.58 -33.52
N LEU A 58 12.05 -4.52 -33.75
CA LEU A 58 11.81 -3.21 -33.15
C LEU A 58 10.48 -2.61 -33.61
N LEU A 59 10.20 -2.67 -34.92
CA LEU A 59 8.93 -2.22 -35.48
C LEU A 59 7.76 -3.01 -34.91
N GLN A 60 7.93 -4.33 -34.74
CA GLN A 60 6.94 -5.19 -34.12
C GLN A 60 6.65 -4.78 -32.67
N ASP A 61 7.65 -4.35 -31.90
CA ASP A 61 7.46 -3.83 -30.54
C ASP A 61 6.75 -2.47 -30.52
N GLU A 62 6.87 -1.67 -31.57
CA GLU A 62 6.11 -0.41 -31.76
C GLU A 62 4.65 -0.70 -32.12
N LEU A 63 4.40 -1.56 -33.10
CA LEU A 63 3.06 -1.97 -33.52
C LEU A 63 2.28 -2.66 -32.38
N PHE A 64 2.99 -3.44 -31.56
CA PHE A 64 2.40 -4.04 -30.37
C PHE A 64 1.99 -2.99 -29.34
N ARG A 65 2.82 -1.95 -29.15
CA ARG A 65 2.49 -0.82 -28.25
C ARG A 65 1.32 0.00 -28.77
N ASP A 66 1.14 0.09 -30.08
CA ASP A 66 0.01 0.75 -30.72
C ASP A 66 -1.28 -0.10 -30.65
N GLY A 67 -1.20 -1.34 -30.15
CA GLY A 67 -2.35 -2.19 -29.87
C GLY A 67 -2.85 -3.02 -31.05
N LEU A 68 -2.01 -3.26 -32.07
CA LEU A 68 -2.40 -4.09 -33.21
C LEU A 68 -2.74 -5.52 -32.78
N ASN A 69 -3.87 -6.06 -33.26
CA ASN A 69 -4.21 -7.45 -33.00
C ASN A 69 -3.40 -8.40 -33.91
N LEU A 70 -3.29 -9.68 -33.54
CA LEU A 70 -2.55 -10.69 -34.32
C LEU A 70 -3.01 -10.75 -35.79
N GLY A 71 -4.33 -10.72 -36.03
CA GLY A 71 -4.89 -10.76 -37.39
C GLY A 71 -4.59 -9.49 -38.20
N GLU A 72 -4.51 -8.34 -37.55
CA GLU A 72 -4.11 -7.08 -38.19
C GLU A 72 -2.62 -7.10 -38.48
N TYR A 73 -1.81 -7.69 -37.60
CA TYR A 73 -0.37 -7.83 -37.77
C TYR A 73 -0.02 -8.80 -38.92
N THR A 74 -0.74 -9.91 -39.06
CA THR A 74 -0.52 -10.82 -40.19
C THR A 74 -0.90 -10.16 -41.51
N LYS A 75 -2.01 -9.41 -41.54
CA LYS A 75 -2.42 -8.62 -42.70
C LYS A 75 -1.39 -7.53 -43.03
N TYR A 76 -0.89 -6.83 -42.02
CA TYR A 76 0.16 -5.82 -42.16
C TYR A 76 1.43 -6.39 -42.76
N ILE A 77 1.90 -7.56 -42.28
CA ILE A 77 3.07 -8.22 -42.88
C ILE A 77 2.81 -8.58 -44.34
N GLN A 78 1.64 -9.15 -44.65
CA GLN A 78 1.30 -9.55 -46.02
C GLN A 78 1.25 -8.35 -46.98
N GLU A 79 0.65 -7.23 -46.56
CA GLU A 79 0.63 -5.99 -47.32
C GLU A 79 2.03 -5.44 -47.56
N LYS A 80 2.92 -5.52 -46.57
CA LYS A 80 4.30 -5.00 -46.66
C LYS A 80 5.21 -5.88 -47.52
N ILE A 81 4.93 -7.19 -47.60
CA ILE A 81 5.55 -8.12 -48.54
C ILE A 81 5.07 -7.80 -49.97
N ASN A 82 3.76 -7.63 -50.16
CA ASN A 82 3.17 -7.31 -51.47
C ASN A 82 3.64 -5.95 -52.02
N GLU A 83 3.86 -4.96 -51.15
CA GLU A 83 4.43 -3.65 -51.49
C GLU A 83 5.95 -3.69 -51.75
N GLU A 84 6.60 -4.86 -51.69
CA GLU A 84 8.04 -5.07 -51.85
C GLU A 84 8.92 -4.14 -50.99
N LYS A 85 8.50 -3.82 -49.76
CA LYS A 85 9.28 -2.91 -48.90
C LYS A 85 10.66 -3.50 -48.60
N TYR A 86 11.67 -2.64 -48.51
CA TYR A 86 13.09 -3.02 -48.43
C TYR A 86 13.42 -4.11 -47.39
N TYR A 87 12.83 -4.05 -46.19
CA TYR A 87 13.06 -5.04 -45.13
C TYR A 87 12.18 -6.31 -45.25
N TYR A 88 11.17 -6.29 -46.12
CA TYR A 88 10.20 -7.37 -46.31
C TYR A 88 10.37 -8.13 -47.62
N LYS A 89 11.06 -7.54 -48.61
CA LYS A 89 11.25 -8.07 -49.96
C LYS A 89 11.98 -9.42 -50.04
N ALA A 90 12.85 -9.70 -49.06
CA ALA A 90 13.66 -10.92 -49.01
C ALA A 90 13.34 -11.80 -47.78
N LEU A 91 12.15 -11.68 -47.21
CA LEU A 91 11.73 -12.53 -46.10
C LEU A 91 11.42 -13.94 -46.63
N SER A 92 12.10 -14.95 -46.10
CA SER A 92 11.70 -16.35 -46.25
C SER A 92 10.40 -16.61 -45.47
N GLU A 93 9.67 -17.64 -45.86
CA GLU A 93 8.48 -18.09 -45.15
C GLU A 93 8.77 -18.44 -43.68
N GLU A 94 9.95 -19.01 -43.40
CA GLU A 94 10.45 -19.26 -42.05
C GLU A 94 10.60 -17.97 -41.23
N ASN A 95 11.12 -16.89 -41.82
CA ASN A 95 11.25 -15.61 -41.14
C ASN A 95 9.88 -14.97 -40.85
N VAL A 96 8.90 -15.17 -41.73
CA VAL A 96 7.52 -14.72 -41.50
C VAL A 96 6.86 -15.50 -40.36
N MET A 97 7.08 -16.82 -40.29
CA MET A 97 6.65 -17.62 -39.15
C MET A 97 7.30 -17.16 -37.84
N GLN A 98 8.61 -16.92 -37.84
CA GLN A 98 9.30 -16.41 -36.65
C GLN A 98 8.72 -15.08 -36.15
N LEU A 99 8.35 -14.17 -37.05
CA LEU A 99 7.69 -12.91 -36.71
C LEU A 99 6.31 -13.16 -36.08
N LYS A 100 5.49 -14.05 -36.65
CA LYS A 100 4.18 -14.42 -36.10
C LYS A 100 4.32 -15.05 -34.70
N ASP A 101 5.23 -16.01 -34.53
CA ASP A 101 5.48 -16.69 -33.26
C ASP A 101 6.03 -15.75 -32.19
N ARG A 102 6.85 -14.77 -32.58
CA ARG A 102 7.31 -13.73 -31.66
C ARG A 102 6.14 -12.86 -31.20
N TYR A 103 5.24 -12.47 -32.10
CA TYR A 103 4.07 -11.65 -31.75
C TYR A 103 3.13 -12.38 -30.79
N LEU A 104 2.86 -13.66 -31.06
CA LEU A 104 2.08 -14.54 -30.19
C LEU A 104 2.69 -14.61 -28.78
N ARG A 105 4.02 -14.75 -28.69
CA ARG A 105 4.73 -14.73 -27.41
C ARG A 105 4.57 -13.39 -26.68
N LEU A 106 4.61 -12.25 -27.36
CA LEU A 106 4.38 -10.94 -26.75
C LEU A 106 2.98 -10.81 -26.14
N ILE A 107 1.95 -11.22 -26.90
CA ILE A 107 0.56 -11.25 -26.42
C ILE A 107 0.44 -12.15 -25.19
N GLN A 108 1.03 -13.35 -25.23
CA GLN A 108 0.99 -14.29 -24.12
C GLN A 108 1.68 -13.75 -22.86
N ILE A 109 2.84 -13.12 -23.02
CA ILE A 109 3.57 -12.48 -21.91
C ILE A 109 2.72 -11.38 -21.28
N GLU A 110 2.07 -10.54 -22.09
CA GLU A 110 1.23 -9.46 -21.58
C GLU A 110 0.00 -10.01 -20.84
N ASN A 111 -0.69 -11.00 -21.39
CA ASN A 111 -1.81 -11.68 -20.72
C ASN A 111 -1.38 -12.32 -19.39
N ASN A 112 -0.24 -13.02 -19.38
CA ASN A 112 0.31 -13.60 -18.16
C ASN A 112 0.61 -12.52 -17.11
N ARG A 113 1.16 -11.37 -17.52
CA ARG A 113 1.44 -10.24 -16.63
C ARG A 113 0.16 -9.66 -16.03
N TYR A 114 -0.93 -9.57 -16.79
CA TYR A 114 -2.24 -9.14 -16.27
C TYR A 114 -2.78 -10.13 -15.24
N ASN A 115 -2.69 -11.43 -15.53
CA ASN A 115 -3.12 -12.50 -14.61
C ASN A 115 -2.30 -12.49 -13.32
N GLU A 116 -0.98 -12.44 -13.41
CA GLU A 116 -0.07 -12.35 -12.25
C GLU A 116 -0.39 -11.12 -11.39
N ARG A 117 -0.62 -9.97 -12.03
CA ARG A 117 -1.01 -8.75 -11.32
C ARG A 117 -2.38 -8.91 -10.63
N GLY A 118 -3.33 -9.59 -11.26
CA GLY A 118 -4.63 -9.92 -10.66
C GLY A 118 -4.48 -10.82 -9.43
N ASP A 119 -3.71 -11.89 -9.56
CA ASP A 119 -3.44 -12.85 -8.49
C ASP A 119 -2.72 -12.21 -7.30
N GLU A 120 -1.71 -11.37 -7.57
CA GLU A 120 -1.03 -10.61 -6.53
C GLU A 120 -1.99 -9.69 -5.77
N GLN A 121 -2.87 -8.99 -6.48
CA GLN A 121 -3.86 -8.12 -5.84
C GLN A 121 -4.82 -8.94 -4.98
N GLN A 122 -5.26 -10.10 -5.45
CA GLN A 122 -6.14 -10.99 -4.69
C GLN A 122 -5.44 -11.52 -3.44
N LYS A 123 -4.18 -11.96 -3.54
CA LYS A 123 -3.35 -12.38 -2.40
C LYS A 123 -3.19 -11.24 -1.39
N LYS A 124 -2.85 -10.03 -1.83
CA LYS A 124 -2.73 -8.84 -0.97
C LYS A 124 -4.06 -8.49 -0.28
N ARG A 125 -5.20 -8.61 -0.97
CA ARG A 125 -6.54 -8.41 -0.38
C ARG A 125 -6.84 -9.46 0.70
N LYS A 126 -6.59 -10.74 0.43
CA LYS A 126 -6.75 -11.83 1.40
C LYS A 126 -5.89 -11.60 2.64
N GLN A 127 -4.60 -11.30 2.47
CA GLN A 127 -3.69 -10.99 3.59
C GLN A 127 -4.18 -9.81 4.44
N ARG A 128 -4.66 -8.73 3.81
CA ARG A 128 -5.23 -7.58 4.54
C ARG A 128 -6.48 -7.95 5.33
N LYS A 129 -7.37 -8.78 4.76
CA LYS A 129 -8.59 -9.26 5.45
C LYS A 129 -8.21 -10.07 6.69
N ILE A 130 -7.33 -11.06 6.51
CA ILE A 130 -6.81 -11.90 7.60
C ILE A 130 -6.18 -11.05 8.69
N PHE A 131 -5.33 -10.07 8.33
CA PHE A 131 -4.70 -9.19 9.31
C PHE A 131 -5.71 -8.35 10.09
N ARG A 132 -6.75 -7.81 9.43
CA ARG A 132 -7.80 -7.02 10.09
C ARG A 132 -8.60 -7.87 11.08
N GLU A 133 -8.95 -9.10 10.71
CA GLU A 133 -9.65 -10.04 11.59
C GLU A 133 -8.78 -10.41 12.79
N LYS A 134 -7.50 -10.73 12.56
CA LYS A 134 -6.52 -10.99 13.63
C LYS A 134 -6.40 -9.82 14.59
N LYS A 135 -6.20 -8.61 14.07
CA LYS A 135 -6.11 -7.39 14.87
C LYS A 135 -7.36 -7.19 15.73
N ARG A 136 -8.55 -7.41 15.17
CA ARG A 136 -9.81 -7.31 15.92
C ARG A 136 -9.87 -8.31 17.08
N LYS A 137 -9.49 -9.57 16.86
CA LYS A 137 -9.46 -10.60 17.91
C LYS A 137 -8.53 -10.22 19.06
N VAL A 138 -7.29 -9.85 18.74
CA VAL A 138 -6.28 -9.45 19.74
C VAL A 138 -6.75 -8.24 20.56
N ILE A 139 -7.36 -7.25 19.92
CA ILE A 139 -7.93 -6.09 20.62
C ILE A 139 -9.09 -6.51 21.52
N HIS A 140 -9.98 -7.37 21.02
CA HIS A 140 -11.14 -7.84 21.76
C HIS A 140 -10.73 -8.63 23.01
N GLU A 141 -9.81 -9.58 22.87
CA GLU A 141 -9.22 -10.34 23.98
C GLU A 141 -8.57 -9.41 25.00
N LYS A 142 -7.74 -8.45 24.54
CA LYS A 142 -7.10 -7.52 25.48
C LYS A 142 -8.09 -6.62 26.22
N LYS A 143 -9.15 -6.17 25.54
CA LYS A 143 -10.23 -5.42 26.19
C LYS A 143 -10.94 -6.27 27.23
N ARG A 144 -11.26 -7.52 26.90
CA ARG A 144 -11.90 -8.46 27.82
C ARG A 144 -11.05 -8.68 29.08
N GLU A 145 -9.74 -8.89 28.92
CA GLU A 145 -8.80 -8.99 30.04
C GLU A 145 -8.81 -7.75 30.92
N LEU A 146 -8.73 -6.56 30.33
CA LEU A 146 -8.73 -5.31 31.08
C LEU A 146 -10.07 -5.04 31.78
N ILE A 147 -11.19 -5.39 31.16
CA ILE A 147 -12.53 -5.30 31.78
C ILE A 147 -12.59 -6.26 32.97
N HIS A 148 -12.12 -7.50 32.81
CA HIS A 148 -12.09 -8.47 33.90
C HIS A 148 -11.18 -8.00 35.06
N GLU A 149 -9.99 -7.46 34.75
CA GLU A 149 -9.08 -6.88 35.73
C GLU A 149 -9.73 -5.69 36.45
N LEU A 150 -10.43 -4.82 35.71
CA LEU A 150 -11.16 -3.69 36.26
C LEU A 150 -12.25 -4.15 37.25
N LEU A 151 -13.07 -5.13 36.84
CA LEU A 151 -14.14 -5.69 37.68
C LEU A 151 -13.54 -6.27 38.98
N ARG A 152 -12.41 -6.98 38.88
CA ARG A 152 -11.72 -7.55 40.03
C ARG A 152 -11.17 -6.48 40.98
N GLU A 153 -10.60 -5.40 40.47
CA GLU A 153 -10.10 -4.29 41.31
C GLU A 153 -11.25 -3.49 41.93
N ILE A 154 -12.36 -3.32 41.21
CA ILE A 154 -13.59 -2.71 41.74
C ILE A 154 -14.17 -3.55 42.88
N ASP A 155 -14.23 -4.88 42.75
CA ASP A 155 -14.71 -5.75 43.82
C ASP A 155 -13.84 -5.69 45.09
N LYS A 156 -12.55 -5.39 44.96
CA LYS A 156 -11.66 -5.16 46.11
C LYS A 156 -11.83 -3.77 46.72
N ALA A 157 -12.18 -2.78 45.90
CA ALA A 157 -12.31 -1.40 46.32
C ALA A 157 -13.69 -1.18 46.96
N ASN A 158 -13.74 -1.02 48.29
CA ASN A 158 -14.93 -0.57 49.01
C ASN A 158 -15.18 0.92 48.78
N SER A 159 -15.37 1.33 47.53
CA SER A 159 -15.53 2.73 47.13
C SER A 159 -17.01 3.13 47.05
N ILE A 160 -17.30 4.34 47.52
CA ILE A 160 -18.66 4.89 47.56
C ILE A 160 -19.13 5.19 46.13
N GLY A 161 -20.30 4.67 45.75
CA GLY A 161 -20.93 4.91 44.44
C GLY A 161 -20.86 3.76 43.43
N ILE A 162 -20.35 2.59 43.84
CA ILE A 162 -20.43 1.34 43.08
C ILE A 162 -21.70 0.59 43.47
N THR A 163 -22.60 0.42 42.50
CA THR A 163 -23.97 -0.09 42.73
C THR A 163 -24.09 -1.60 42.82
N HIS A 164 -23.21 -2.33 42.12
CA HIS A 164 -23.31 -3.77 41.95
C HIS A 164 -21.99 -4.46 42.25
N ARG A 165 -22.04 -5.65 42.86
CA ARG A 165 -20.88 -6.56 42.94
C ARG A 165 -20.43 -6.88 41.51
N ALA A 166 -19.19 -6.56 41.19
CA ALA A 166 -18.64 -6.67 39.84
C ALA A 166 -18.60 -8.12 39.32
N GLN A 167 -18.68 -9.10 40.23
CA GLN A 167 -18.81 -10.54 39.93
C GLN A 167 -20.03 -10.92 39.07
N LEU A 168 -21.10 -10.12 39.07
CA LEU A 168 -22.33 -10.40 38.30
C LEU A 168 -22.35 -9.73 36.91
N LEU A 169 -21.32 -8.94 36.59
CA LEU A 169 -21.28 -8.14 35.38
C LEU A 169 -20.52 -8.86 34.25
N SER A 170 -20.92 -8.57 33.01
CA SER A 170 -20.30 -9.17 31.84
C SER A 170 -18.93 -8.56 31.56
N ASP A 171 -17.95 -9.43 31.33
CA ASP A 171 -16.59 -9.12 30.87
C ASP A 171 -16.51 -8.87 29.35
N ASP A 172 -17.63 -9.01 28.64
CA ASP A 172 -17.74 -8.88 27.20
C ASP A 172 -17.53 -7.43 26.74
N PRO A 173 -16.50 -7.15 25.91
CA PRO A 173 -16.25 -5.81 25.35
C PRO A 173 -17.43 -5.21 24.59
N ASP A 174 -18.25 -6.03 23.93
CA ASP A 174 -19.41 -5.54 23.16
C ASP A 174 -20.54 -5.05 24.06
N LYS A 175 -20.61 -5.57 25.29
CA LYS A 175 -21.58 -5.16 26.32
C LYS A 175 -21.04 -4.10 27.26
N TRP A 176 -19.81 -3.64 27.04
CA TRP A 176 -19.12 -2.70 27.93
C TRP A 176 -19.93 -1.43 28.23
N TYR A 177 -20.68 -0.90 27.27
CA TYR A 177 -21.53 0.27 27.50
C TYR A 177 -22.57 0.03 28.61
N HIS A 178 -23.22 -1.12 28.60
CA HIS A 178 -24.19 -1.51 29.62
C HIS A 178 -23.51 -1.84 30.95
N THR A 179 -22.41 -2.60 30.91
CA THR A 179 -21.61 -2.92 32.10
C THR A 179 -21.13 -1.64 32.81
N LYS A 180 -20.65 -0.64 32.06
CA LYS A 180 -20.21 0.66 32.59
C LYS A 180 -21.34 1.41 33.29
N LEU A 181 -22.54 1.43 32.71
CA LEU A 181 -23.69 2.13 33.29
C LEU A 181 -24.14 1.51 34.63
N LEU A 182 -24.00 0.19 34.77
CA LEU A 182 -24.33 -0.53 36.00
C LEU A 182 -23.23 -0.39 37.07
N LEU A 183 -21.97 -0.17 36.66
CA LEU A 183 -20.84 -0.03 37.58
C LEU A 183 -20.83 1.29 38.35
N PHE A 184 -21.18 2.40 37.70
CA PHE A 184 -20.98 3.73 38.25
C PHE A 184 -22.30 4.49 38.38
N THR A 185 -22.79 4.66 39.61
CA THR A 185 -23.88 5.61 39.91
C THR A 185 -23.31 6.89 40.49
N GLY A 186 -23.41 8.02 39.77
CA GLY A 186 -23.01 9.32 40.30
C GLY A 186 -22.12 10.19 39.40
N GLY A 187 -22.10 9.97 38.08
CA GLY A 187 -21.37 10.84 37.15
C GLY A 187 -19.84 10.73 37.26
N ARG A 188 -19.11 11.76 36.79
CA ARG A 188 -17.64 11.75 36.61
C ARG A 188 -16.82 11.71 37.91
N TYR A 189 -17.45 11.83 39.07
CA TYR A 189 -16.76 11.92 40.35
C TYR A 189 -16.01 10.62 40.69
N ILE A 190 -16.65 9.47 40.44
CA ILE A 190 -16.06 8.16 40.73
C ILE A 190 -14.90 7.88 39.78
N GLU A 191 -15.00 8.28 38.50
CA GLU A 191 -13.97 8.09 37.45
C GLU A 191 -12.61 8.76 37.73
N SER A 192 -12.48 9.57 38.78
CA SER A 192 -11.31 10.42 39.03
C SER A 192 -10.64 10.25 40.40
N HIS A 193 -11.32 9.68 41.40
CA HIS A 193 -10.86 9.75 42.79
C HIS A 193 -10.08 8.53 43.29
N ASP A 194 -10.30 7.35 42.70
CA ASP A 194 -9.71 6.10 43.22
C ASP A 194 -8.54 5.63 42.33
N LYS A 195 -7.36 5.40 42.91
CA LYS A 195 -6.09 5.45 42.15
C LYS A 195 -5.78 4.20 41.33
N ASP A 196 -6.29 3.04 41.72
CA ASP A 196 -5.84 1.75 41.17
C ASP A 196 -6.69 1.30 39.97
N TRP A 197 -8.01 1.26 40.11
CA TRP A 197 -8.89 0.88 39.00
C TRP A 197 -9.05 1.99 37.94
N THR A 198 -8.86 3.28 38.30
CA THR A 198 -8.93 4.40 37.34
C THR A 198 -7.88 4.29 36.23
N LYS A 199 -6.70 3.73 36.52
CA LYS A 199 -5.65 3.53 35.49
C LYS A 199 -6.10 2.51 34.44
N ILE A 200 -6.75 1.44 34.85
CA ILE A 200 -7.27 0.39 33.97
C ILE A 200 -8.44 0.96 33.16
N TYR A 201 -9.37 1.64 33.83
CA TYR A 201 -10.52 2.28 33.21
C TYR A 201 -10.12 3.28 32.12
N LYS A 202 -9.13 4.13 32.38
CA LYS A 202 -8.58 5.09 31.39
C LYS A 202 -8.03 4.39 30.15
N LYS A 203 -7.45 3.19 30.26
CA LYS A 203 -6.96 2.42 29.10
C LYS A 203 -8.12 1.90 28.25
N ILE A 204 -9.21 1.45 28.89
CA ILE A 204 -10.40 0.90 28.21
C ILE A 204 -11.17 1.99 27.45
N VAL A 205 -11.34 3.16 28.05
CA VAL A 205 -12.12 4.28 27.49
C VAL A 205 -11.32 5.15 26.52
N SER A 206 -9.99 5.01 26.51
CA SER A 206 -9.10 5.78 25.63
C SER A 206 -9.52 5.68 24.15
N PRO A 207 -9.51 6.79 23.41
CA PRO A 207 -9.84 6.80 21.99
C PRO A 207 -8.80 6.04 21.14
N THR A 208 -7.57 5.87 21.65
CA THR A 208 -6.49 5.20 20.93
C THR A 208 -6.39 3.74 21.33
N VAL A 209 -6.63 2.83 20.40
CA VAL A 209 -6.52 1.37 20.64
C VAL A 209 -5.11 0.94 21.12
N SER A 210 -4.06 1.68 20.75
CA SER A 210 -2.68 1.39 21.18
C SER A 210 -2.48 1.51 22.69
N SER A 211 -3.26 2.35 23.38
CA SER A 211 -3.15 2.51 24.84
C SER A 211 -3.61 1.28 25.62
N LEU A 212 -4.45 0.41 25.03
CA LEU A 212 -4.83 -0.89 25.62
C LEU A 212 -3.60 -1.79 25.85
N PHE A 213 -2.58 -1.62 25.02
CA PHE A 213 -1.33 -2.40 25.05
C PHE A 213 -0.17 -1.61 25.66
N ASN A 214 -0.42 -0.43 26.23
CA ASN A 214 0.60 0.53 26.67
C ASN A 214 1.58 0.94 25.54
N LEU A 215 1.09 0.95 24.28
CA LEU A 215 1.90 1.30 23.12
C LEU A 215 1.72 2.77 22.74
N SER A 216 2.82 3.40 22.32
CA SER A 216 2.86 4.81 21.95
C SER A 216 2.15 5.10 20.63
N ASN A 217 2.15 4.14 19.71
CA ASN A 217 1.70 4.37 18.34
C ASN A 217 0.99 3.13 17.73
N HIS A 218 0.32 3.35 16.60
CA HIS A 218 -0.38 2.28 15.87
C HIS A 218 0.55 1.35 15.08
N GLN A 219 1.79 1.74 14.80
CA GLN A 219 2.77 0.91 14.10
C GLN A 219 3.24 -0.22 15.01
N ASP A 220 3.55 0.09 16.27
CA ASP A 220 3.93 -0.85 17.32
C ASP A 220 2.80 -1.87 17.54
N LEU A 221 1.53 -1.42 17.55
CA LEU A 221 0.39 -2.33 17.67
C LEU A 221 0.31 -3.32 16.50
N ASN A 222 0.58 -2.85 15.28
CA ASN A 222 0.59 -3.74 14.13
C ASN A 222 1.74 -4.75 14.24
N GLN A 223 2.92 -4.32 14.68
CA GLN A 223 4.06 -5.21 14.91
C GLN A 223 3.77 -6.25 16.01
N TYR A 224 3.14 -5.83 17.10
CA TYR A 224 2.67 -6.72 18.16
C TYR A 224 1.71 -7.80 17.63
N VAL A 225 0.74 -7.42 16.80
CA VAL A 225 -0.21 -8.36 16.15
C VAL A 225 0.50 -9.32 15.19
N PHE A 226 1.60 -8.90 14.56
CA PHE A 226 2.42 -9.77 13.72
C PHE A 226 3.24 -10.78 14.53
N GLN A 227 3.76 -10.38 15.69
CA GLN A 227 4.68 -11.20 16.50
C GLN A 227 3.95 -12.20 17.42
N ASN A 228 2.83 -11.83 18.03
CA ASN A 228 2.17 -12.67 19.06
C ASN A 228 1.21 -13.75 18.51
N HIS A 229 1.27 -14.07 17.22
CA HIS A 229 0.39 -15.07 16.59
C HIS A 229 1.08 -15.92 15.52
N THR A 230 2.41 -16.05 15.60
CA THR A 230 3.19 -17.07 14.86
C THR A 230 3.45 -18.33 15.70
N SER A 231 2.69 -18.54 16.77
CA SER A 231 2.72 -19.73 17.63
C SER A 231 1.38 -20.45 17.57
#